data_AF-A0AAU9WDS5-F1
#
_entry.id   AF-A0AAU9WDS5-F1
#
_cell.length_a   1.000
_cell.length_b   1.000
_cell.length_c   1.000
_cell.angle_alpha   90.00
_cell.angle_beta   90.00
_cell.angle_gamma   90.00
#
_symmetry.space_group_name_H-M   'P 1'
#
loop_
_entity.id
_entity.type
_entity.pdbx_description
1 polymer ?
#
loop_
_entity_poly.entity_id
_entity_poly.type
_entity_poly.pdbx_seq_one_letter_code
_entity_poly.pdbx_strand_id
1 'polypeptide(L)'
;MATETTRLILILAILKTCPLPIRMILVRTAESRSSLISSTEGHVLMGFVIHKQRTHDVLSCAQLCLVRPNCLSFNFENTKNGVCELNNETSNDYTIMDKNMLFSKKGHSFYQLVNISVMHRYVFSTLDGKEENGPTSTSGYAGTSLDGKVTLNNGIQIWSVPVTGRYIIEASGASGANGTDLNQSKWRIGGLGAKMEGTFALAKGTKLKILIGQEGHCTADFGDRPGGGGGGTFVTLLDDTPLIIAGGGGGGGGGTLKKQYEDGDPGQATENGTRCGGTGGNGGQPCNANTGNVDPDILAGGGAGLKGNGGGSAMTGSLSFINGGTGGICPTSKGGFGGGSCGFVAGGGGGGYSGGGVVGSSSSGVAGGGGSYNIGTNQQNKAGVNKGDGKVIITLKN
;
A
#
# COMPACT_ATOMS: atom_id res chain seq x y z
N MET A 1 -17.88 3.85 39.60
CA MET A 1 -16.53 4.17 39.10
C MET A 1 -15.81 2.85 38.93
N ALA A 2 -15.95 2.21 37.77
CA ALA A 2 -15.37 0.90 37.51
C ALA A 2 -13.98 1.09 36.88
N THR A 3 -12.96 0.58 37.55
CA THR A 3 -11.57 0.59 37.07
C THR A 3 -11.34 -0.63 36.19
N GLU A 4 -11.33 -0.43 34.87
CA GLU A 4 -10.79 -1.39 33.91
C GLU A 4 -9.30 -1.62 34.23
N THR A 5 -8.94 -2.86 34.51
CA THR A 5 -7.53 -3.26 34.67
C THR A 5 -7.18 -4.29 33.60
N THR A 6 -6.65 -3.81 32.48
CA THR A 6 -6.10 -4.64 31.41
C THR A 6 -4.76 -5.23 31.88
N ARG A 7 -4.73 -6.53 32.22
CA ARG A 7 -3.47 -7.23 32.53
C ARG A 7 -2.96 -7.97 31.29
N LEU A 8 -1.83 -7.49 30.76
CA LEU A 8 -1.06 -8.18 29.73
C LEU A 8 -0.19 -9.25 30.41
N ILE A 9 -0.47 -10.54 30.18
CA ILE A 9 0.34 -11.64 30.70
C ILE A 9 0.86 -12.47 29.51
N LEU A 10 2.14 -12.29 29.17
CA LEU A 10 2.89 -13.21 28.31
C LEU A 10 3.33 -14.40 29.18
N ILE A 11 3.03 -15.64 28.78
CA ILE A 11 3.63 -16.84 29.42
C ILE A 11 4.36 -17.67 28.38
N LEU A 12 5.69 -17.71 28.50
CA LEU A 12 6.53 -18.83 28.09
C LEU A 12 6.32 -19.99 29.07
N ALA A 13 5.98 -21.16 28.57
CA ALA A 13 5.84 -22.36 29.38
C ALA A 13 7.22 -22.91 29.79
N ILE A 14 7.47 -23.01 31.10
CA ILE A 14 8.58 -23.79 31.66
C ILE A 14 7.96 -25.00 32.37
N LEU A 15 8.08 -26.19 31.77
CA LEU A 15 7.90 -27.46 32.49
C LEU A 15 9.27 -27.97 32.94
N LYS A 16 9.48 -28.03 34.27
CA LYS A 16 10.38 -28.96 34.96
C LYS A 16 9.49 -30.19 35.30
N THR A 17 9.78 -31.46 35.01
CA THR A 17 11.03 -32.23 35.07
C THR A 17 10.95 -33.55 34.30
N CYS A 18 11.92 -33.83 33.42
CA CYS A 18 12.53 -35.16 33.19
C CYS A 18 13.77 -34.94 32.29
N PRO A 19 14.99 -35.37 32.67
CA PRO A 19 16.20 -35.07 31.89
C PRO A 19 16.38 -36.11 30.78
N LEU A 20 15.62 -35.95 29.71
CA LEU A 20 15.90 -36.54 28.39
C LEU A 20 15.92 -35.37 27.40
N PRO A 21 16.85 -35.33 26.43
CA PRO A 21 16.92 -34.24 25.45
C PRO A 21 15.75 -34.37 24.47
N ILE A 22 14.55 -34.01 24.91
CA ILE A 22 13.38 -33.88 24.05
C ILE A 22 13.50 -32.52 23.38
N ARG A 23 13.85 -32.53 22.09
CA ARG A 23 13.65 -31.39 21.20
C ARG A 23 12.15 -31.09 21.16
N MET A 24 11.68 -30.15 21.97
CA MET A 24 10.33 -29.59 21.79
C MET A 24 10.34 -28.73 20.53
N ILE A 25 9.90 -29.32 19.42
CA ILE A 25 9.56 -28.58 18.21
C ILE A 25 8.13 -28.08 18.39
N LEU A 26 7.95 -26.77 18.49
CA LEU A 26 6.62 -26.15 18.41
C LEU A 26 6.13 -26.28 16.95
N VAL A 27 5.47 -27.39 16.63
CA VAL A 27 4.84 -27.57 15.32
C VAL A 27 3.51 -26.79 15.32
N ARG A 28 3.50 -25.61 14.70
CA ARG A 28 2.25 -24.94 14.31
C ARG A 28 1.71 -25.65 13.07
N THR A 29 0.72 -26.52 13.25
CA THR A 29 -0.10 -27.03 12.15
C THR A 29 -1.21 -26.02 11.81
N ALA A 30 -1.74 -26.07 10.59
CA ALA A 30 -2.78 -25.16 10.07
C ALA A 30 -4.14 -25.24 10.82
N GLU A 31 -4.24 -26.06 11.86
CA GLU A 31 -5.48 -26.34 12.61
C GLU A 31 -5.48 -25.77 14.05
N SER A 32 -4.39 -25.14 14.51
CA SER A 32 -4.36 -24.55 15.86
C SER A 32 -5.16 -23.24 15.90
N ARG A 33 -6.36 -23.27 16.52
CA ARG A 33 -7.16 -22.07 16.81
C ARG A 33 -6.62 -21.37 18.07
N SER A 34 -6.31 -20.08 17.96
CA SER A 34 -5.97 -19.21 19.09
C SER A 34 -6.87 -17.97 19.08
N SER A 35 -7.35 -17.55 20.24
CA SER A 35 -8.19 -16.36 20.39
C SER A 35 -7.81 -15.61 21.66
N LEU A 36 -8.07 -14.30 21.70
CA LEU A 36 -8.19 -13.60 22.98
C LEU A 36 -9.55 -13.90 23.60
N ILE A 37 -9.64 -13.77 24.92
CA ILE A 37 -10.88 -13.91 25.69
C ILE A 37 -11.20 -12.58 26.36
N SER A 38 -12.44 -12.12 26.20
CA SER A 38 -13.01 -11.01 26.98
C SER A 38 -13.88 -11.58 28.09
N SER A 39 -13.87 -10.99 29.28
CA SER A 39 -14.56 -11.50 30.46
C SER A 39 -15.55 -10.50 31.04
N THR A 40 -16.72 -10.98 31.44
CA THR A 40 -17.71 -10.22 32.23
C THR A 40 -17.95 -10.94 33.54
N GLU A 41 -17.42 -10.38 34.63
CA GLU A 41 -17.54 -10.96 35.96
C GLU A 41 -18.98 -10.93 36.49
N GLY A 42 -19.34 -11.94 37.27
CA GLY A 42 -20.64 -12.03 37.93
C GLY A 42 -21.82 -12.25 36.98
N HIS A 43 -21.56 -12.63 35.73
CA HIS A 43 -22.59 -12.86 34.70
C HIS A 43 -22.41 -14.21 34.03
N VAL A 44 -23.50 -14.72 33.46
CA VAL A 44 -23.52 -15.91 32.59
C VAL A 44 -24.46 -15.69 31.41
N LEU A 45 -24.13 -16.29 30.27
CA LEU A 45 -24.99 -16.37 29.11
C LEU A 45 -25.89 -17.60 29.25
N MET A 46 -27.21 -17.41 29.29
CA MET A 46 -28.19 -18.51 29.42
C MET A 46 -28.88 -18.81 28.09
N GLY A 47 -29.30 -20.06 27.88
CA GLY A 47 -30.04 -20.48 26.69
C GLY A 47 -29.20 -20.96 25.50
N PHE A 48 -27.87 -20.82 25.58
CA PHE A 48 -26.94 -21.14 24.49
C PHE A 48 -25.88 -22.18 24.85
N VAL A 49 -26.02 -22.84 26.01
CA VAL A 49 -25.06 -23.86 26.47
C VAL A 49 -25.15 -25.09 25.57
N ILE A 50 -24.07 -25.39 24.86
CA ILE A 50 -23.93 -26.55 23.97
C ILE A 50 -23.16 -27.70 24.60
N HIS A 51 -22.36 -27.44 25.64
CA HIS A 51 -21.61 -28.47 26.35
C HIS A 51 -21.30 -28.03 27.77
N LYS A 52 -21.22 -28.98 28.69
CA LYS A 52 -20.94 -28.72 30.11
C LYS A 52 -20.02 -29.77 30.69
N GLN A 53 -18.96 -29.33 31.37
CA GLN A 53 -18.04 -30.21 32.11
C GLN A 53 -17.31 -29.45 33.21
N ARG A 54 -16.64 -30.14 34.13
CA ARG A 54 -15.72 -29.48 35.07
C ARG A 54 -14.34 -29.32 34.44
N THR A 55 -13.67 -28.21 34.71
CA THR A 55 -12.29 -27.95 34.27
C THR A 55 -11.47 -27.39 35.42
N HIS A 56 -10.16 -27.65 35.42
CA HIS A 56 -9.27 -27.24 36.50
C HIS A 56 -9.31 -25.72 36.74
N ASP A 57 -9.32 -24.96 35.64
CA ASP A 57 -9.34 -23.51 35.61
C ASP A 57 -10.06 -22.98 34.36
N VAL A 58 -10.17 -21.65 34.29
CA VAL A 58 -10.76 -20.91 33.18
C VAL A 58 -10.02 -21.13 31.85
N LEU A 59 -8.70 -21.33 31.88
CA LEU A 59 -7.89 -21.51 30.68
C LEU A 59 -8.15 -22.88 30.05
N SER A 60 -8.30 -23.90 30.89
CA SER A 60 -8.72 -25.24 30.47
C SER A 60 -10.12 -25.19 29.81
N CYS A 61 -11.04 -24.38 30.35
CA CYS A 61 -12.34 -24.14 29.74
C CYS A 61 -12.24 -23.43 28.38
N ALA A 62 -11.40 -22.40 28.28
CA ALA A 62 -11.14 -21.68 27.03
C ALA A 62 -10.55 -22.59 25.94
N GLN A 63 -9.62 -23.49 26.31
CA GLN A 63 -9.04 -24.48 25.40
C GLN A 63 -10.11 -25.43 24.85
N LEU A 64 -11.02 -25.91 25.68
CA LEU A 64 -12.13 -26.75 25.23
C LEU A 64 -13.06 -26.02 24.26
N CYS A 65 -13.29 -24.72 24.48
CA CYS A 65 -14.03 -23.89 23.54
C CYS A 65 -13.29 -23.77 22.20
N LEU A 66 -11.99 -23.47 22.22
CA LEU A 66 -11.17 -23.32 21.00
C LEU A 66 -11.12 -24.59 20.14
N VAL A 67 -11.08 -25.77 20.77
CA VAL A 67 -11.08 -27.06 20.07
C VAL A 67 -12.44 -27.38 19.44
N ARG A 68 -13.53 -26.73 19.87
CA ARG A 68 -14.87 -26.95 19.32
C ARG A 68 -15.26 -25.90 18.27
N PRO A 69 -15.56 -26.31 17.02
CA PRO A 69 -15.90 -25.36 15.95
C PRO A 69 -17.06 -24.42 16.30
N ASN A 70 -18.08 -24.95 16.98
CA ASN A 70 -19.32 -24.24 17.27
C ASN A 70 -19.30 -23.47 18.61
N CYS A 71 -18.16 -23.41 19.31
CA CYS A 71 -18.06 -22.65 20.55
C CYS A 71 -17.57 -21.23 20.27
N LEU A 72 -18.36 -20.23 20.69
CA LEU A 72 -18.05 -18.80 20.54
C LEU A 72 -17.82 -18.12 21.90
N SER A 73 -18.37 -18.66 22.97
CA SER A 73 -18.21 -18.15 24.34
C SER A 73 -18.35 -19.27 25.36
N PHE A 74 -18.12 -19.01 26.64
CA PHE A 74 -18.32 -19.97 27.72
C PHE A 74 -18.63 -19.28 29.06
N ASN A 75 -19.40 -19.93 29.91
CA ASN A 75 -19.54 -19.58 31.33
C ASN A 75 -18.57 -20.42 32.16
N PHE A 76 -17.99 -19.82 33.19
CA PHE A 76 -17.14 -20.53 34.14
C PHE A 76 -17.57 -20.21 35.58
N GLU A 77 -17.66 -21.25 36.40
CA GLU A 77 -17.77 -21.11 37.86
C GLU A 77 -16.38 -20.78 38.42
N ASN A 78 -16.22 -19.65 39.10
CA ASN A 78 -14.94 -19.09 39.54
C ASN A 78 -14.35 -19.82 40.76
N THR A 79 -14.23 -21.14 40.67
CA THR A 79 -13.66 -22.03 41.68
C THR A 79 -12.65 -22.98 41.04
N LYS A 80 -11.76 -23.56 41.85
CA LYS A 80 -10.92 -24.68 41.36
C LYS A 80 -11.82 -25.85 41.00
N ASN A 81 -11.59 -26.47 39.84
CA ASN A 81 -12.48 -27.51 39.30
C ASN A 81 -13.92 -27.00 39.05
N GLY A 82 -14.05 -25.72 38.68
CA GLY A 82 -15.32 -25.08 38.38
C GLY A 82 -16.05 -25.71 37.18
N VAL A 83 -17.37 -25.55 37.16
CA VAL A 83 -18.21 -25.89 36.02
C VAL A 83 -17.91 -24.94 34.84
N CYS A 84 -17.53 -25.53 33.71
CA CYS A 84 -17.32 -24.91 32.41
C CYS A 84 -18.51 -25.24 31.49
N GLU A 85 -19.22 -24.21 31.03
CA GLU A 85 -20.37 -24.32 30.11
C GLU A 85 -20.01 -23.62 28.80
N LEU A 86 -19.81 -24.38 27.73
CA LEU A 86 -19.49 -23.85 26.41
C LEU A 86 -20.77 -23.39 25.72
N ASN A 87 -20.73 -22.26 25.03
CA ASN A 87 -21.87 -21.67 24.34
C ASN A 87 -21.60 -21.48 22.84
N ASN A 88 -22.65 -21.52 22.03
CA ASN A 88 -22.59 -21.27 20.58
C ASN A 88 -22.89 -19.82 20.16
N GLU A 89 -23.06 -18.91 21.12
CA GLU A 89 -23.39 -17.50 20.87
C GLU A 89 -22.47 -16.56 21.66
N THR A 90 -22.46 -15.28 21.29
CA THR A 90 -21.74 -14.20 21.99
C THR A 90 -22.70 -13.21 22.67
N SER A 91 -22.18 -12.36 23.56
CA SER A 91 -22.95 -11.21 24.04
C SER A 91 -22.92 -10.14 22.94
N ASN A 92 -23.93 -10.11 22.07
CA ASN A 92 -23.99 -9.16 20.95
C ASN A 92 -23.95 -7.71 21.45
N ASP A 93 -23.00 -6.95 20.93
CA ASP A 93 -22.93 -5.50 21.01
C ASP A 93 -23.08 -5.02 19.57
N TYR A 94 -24.33 -4.81 19.10
CA TYR A 94 -24.78 -3.92 18.01
C TYR A 94 -26.21 -4.30 17.55
N THR A 95 -27.10 -3.32 17.66
CA THR A 95 -28.41 -3.13 17.02
C THR A 95 -29.66 -3.88 17.52
N ILE A 96 -30.52 -3.08 18.17
CA ILE A 96 -32.00 -3.01 18.08
C ILE A 96 -32.79 -4.21 18.62
N MET A 97 -33.39 -3.97 19.80
CA MET A 97 -34.50 -4.69 20.42
C MET A 97 -34.35 -6.21 20.60
N ASP A 98 -33.56 -6.65 21.58
CA ASP A 98 -34.12 -7.38 22.73
C ASP A 98 -33.06 -7.53 23.84
N LYS A 99 -33.54 -7.75 25.06
CA LYS A 99 -32.86 -7.77 26.37
C LYS A 99 -31.41 -8.29 26.41
N ASN A 100 -30.59 -7.63 27.24
CA ASN A 100 -29.33 -8.14 27.81
C ASN A 100 -29.42 -9.65 28.12
N MET A 101 -28.79 -10.51 27.30
CA MET A 101 -28.82 -11.97 27.49
C MET A 101 -27.84 -12.48 28.57
N LEU A 102 -27.07 -11.57 29.16
CA LEU A 102 -26.22 -11.86 30.30
C LEU A 102 -27.02 -11.72 31.60
N PHE A 103 -27.10 -12.81 32.35
CA PHE A 103 -27.79 -12.87 33.63
C PHE A 103 -26.79 -12.80 34.77
N SER A 104 -27.08 -11.96 35.77
CA SER A 104 -26.26 -11.88 36.97
C SER A 104 -26.27 -13.21 37.72
N LYS A 105 -25.09 -13.78 37.95
CA LYS A 105 -24.88 -15.00 38.72
C LYS A 105 -23.57 -14.89 39.51
N LYS A 106 -23.69 -14.72 40.83
CA LYS A 106 -22.54 -14.59 41.73
C LYS A 106 -21.65 -15.84 41.65
N GLY A 107 -20.34 -15.63 41.70
CA GLY A 107 -19.34 -16.71 41.63
C GLY A 107 -19.17 -17.32 40.24
N HIS A 108 -19.75 -16.73 39.21
CA HIS A 108 -19.55 -17.14 37.81
C HIS A 108 -19.01 -15.98 36.99
N SER A 109 -18.45 -16.28 35.83
CA SER A 109 -18.04 -15.30 34.85
C SER A 109 -18.31 -15.79 33.44
N PHE A 110 -18.74 -14.86 32.60
CA PHE A 110 -18.94 -15.07 31.18
C PHE A 110 -17.65 -14.70 30.45
N TYR A 111 -17.25 -15.51 29.49
CA TYR A 111 -16.09 -15.28 28.65
C TYR A 111 -16.47 -15.47 27.19
N GLN A 112 -16.06 -14.57 26.30
CA GLN A 112 -16.27 -14.74 24.86
C GLN A 112 -14.95 -14.72 24.10
N LEU A 113 -14.86 -15.57 23.07
CA LEU A 113 -13.72 -15.58 22.16
C LEU A 113 -13.76 -14.29 21.33
N VAL A 114 -12.81 -13.40 21.57
CA VAL A 114 -12.65 -12.18 20.75
C VAL A 114 -11.90 -12.58 19.50
N ASN A 115 -12.63 -12.62 18.39
CA ASN A 115 -12.03 -12.79 17.08
C ASN A 115 -11.35 -11.47 16.70
N ILE A 116 -10.11 -11.28 17.15
CA ILE A 116 -9.30 -10.20 16.64
C ILE A 116 -8.88 -10.60 15.23
N SER A 117 -9.67 -10.14 14.26
CA SER A 117 -9.17 -9.94 12.92
C SER A 117 -8.04 -8.90 13.01
N VAL A 118 -6.83 -9.33 13.36
CA VAL A 118 -5.64 -8.52 13.13
C VAL A 118 -5.48 -8.52 11.61
N MET A 119 -6.14 -7.58 10.94
CA MET A 119 -5.79 -7.25 9.55
C MET A 119 -4.34 -6.81 9.60
N HIS A 120 -3.43 -7.69 9.19
CA HIS A 120 -2.03 -7.35 9.04
C HIS A 120 -1.93 -6.45 7.81
N ARG A 121 -2.11 -5.15 8.06
CA ARG A 121 -2.09 -4.07 7.07
C ARG A 121 -0.78 -3.32 7.18
N TYR A 122 -0.07 -3.22 6.07
CA TYR A 122 1.20 -2.52 5.92
C TYR A 122 1.01 -1.39 4.93
N VAL A 123 1.23 -0.14 5.36
CA VAL A 123 1.01 1.06 4.54
C VAL A 123 2.35 1.72 4.28
N PHE A 124 2.79 1.66 3.03
CA PHE A 124 4.02 2.26 2.56
C PHE A 124 3.74 3.62 1.93
N SER A 125 4.54 4.62 2.30
CA SER A 125 4.48 6.01 1.81
C SER A 125 5.83 6.46 1.26
N THR A 126 5.90 7.71 0.79
CA THR A 126 7.12 8.38 0.32
C THR A 126 8.12 8.71 1.45
N LEU A 127 7.74 8.54 2.73
CA LEU A 127 8.56 8.83 3.91
C LEU A 127 9.09 10.29 3.88
N ASP A 128 10.41 10.48 3.93
CA ASP A 128 11.08 11.77 3.82
C ASP A 128 11.49 12.13 2.38
N GLY A 129 11.13 11.29 1.41
CA GLY A 129 11.40 11.50 0.00
C GLY A 129 10.71 12.76 -0.53
N LYS A 130 11.37 13.45 -1.46
CA LYS A 130 10.91 14.73 -2.03
C LYS A 130 11.26 14.84 -3.49
N GLU A 131 10.31 15.37 -4.26
CA GLU A 131 10.48 15.71 -5.68
C GLU A 131 11.04 14.52 -6.48
N GLU A 132 12.25 14.62 -7.01
CA GLU A 132 12.90 13.62 -7.85
C GLU A 132 13.58 12.47 -7.08
N ASN A 133 13.86 12.68 -5.80
CA ASN A 133 14.67 11.76 -4.99
C ASN A 133 13.80 10.96 -4.03
N GLY A 134 14.10 9.67 -3.92
CA GLY A 134 13.45 8.79 -2.95
C GLY A 134 13.91 9.06 -1.51
N PRO A 135 13.28 8.39 -0.54
CA PRO A 135 13.55 8.60 0.88
C PRO A 135 14.95 8.19 1.33
N THR A 136 15.44 8.84 2.39
CA THR A 136 16.73 8.53 3.03
C THR A 136 16.59 7.94 4.42
N SER A 137 15.38 8.00 5.01
CA SER A 137 15.10 7.52 6.35
C SER A 137 13.79 6.73 6.43
N THR A 138 13.78 5.66 7.22
CA THR A 138 12.56 4.90 7.56
C THR A 138 11.89 5.38 8.85
N SER A 139 12.36 6.48 9.45
CA SER A 139 11.84 6.99 10.73
C SER A 139 10.34 7.29 10.72
N GLY A 140 9.78 7.62 9.54
CA GLY A 140 8.33 7.81 9.36
C GLY A 140 7.47 6.58 9.65
N TYR A 141 8.07 5.40 9.81
CA TYR A 141 7.38 4.17 10.21
C TYR A 141 7.44 3.85 11.70
N ALA A 142 8.11 4.66 12.52
CA ALA A 142 8.15 4.44 13.97
C ALA A 142 6.73 4.35 14.56
N GLY A 143 6.47 3.31 15.37
CA GLY A 143 5.16 3.05 15.97
C GLY A 143 4.10 2.48 15.01
N THR A 144 4.43 2.20 13.75
CA THR A 144 3.51 1.58 12.78
C THR A 144 3.74 0.06 12.65
N SER A 145 2.92 -0.61 11.83
CA SER A 145 3.11 -2.03 11.51
C SER A 145 4.41 -2.32 10.74
N LEU A 146 5.07 -1.29 10.21
CA LEU A 146 6.33 -1.33 9.47
C LEU A 146 7.57 -0.96 10.31
N ASP A 147 7.39 -0.57 11.57
CA ASP A 147 8.50 -0.17 12.45
C ASP A 147 9.56 -1.28 12.55
N GLY A 148 10.82 -0.90 12.29
CA GLY A 148 11.97 -1.81 12.27
C GLY A 148 11.93 -2.94 11.22
N LYS A 149 10.99 -2.92 10.26
CA LYS A 149 10.78 -4.00 9.26
C LYS A 149 11.13 -3.61 7.83
N VAL A 150 11.51 -2.36 7.60
CA VAL A 150 11.84 -1.83 6.27
C VAL A 150 13.29 -1.37 6.28
N THR A 151 14.01 -1.67 5.21
CA THR A 151 15.35 -1.11 4.93
C THR A 151 15.32 -0.36 3.60
N LEU A 152 16.15 0.66 3.43
CA LEU A 152 16.23 1.43 2.18
C LEU A 152 17.42 1.00 1.33
N ASN A 153 17.24 1.03 0.01
CA ASN A 153 18.28 0.96 -1.00
C ASN A 153 18.03 2.04 -2.05
N ASN A 154 18.75 3.16 -1.98
CA ASN A 154 18.58 4.31 -2.87
C ASN A 154 17.11 4.78 -2.99
N GLY A 155 16.42 4.96 -1.86
CA GLY A 155 15.00 5.34 -1.83
C GLY A 155 14.00 4.20 -2.04
N ILE A 156 14.44 3.03 -2.52
CA ILE A 156 13.59 1.85 -2.66
C ILE A 156 13.49 1.12 -1.32
N GLN A 157 12.27 0.87 -0.89
CA GLN A 157 11.96 0.22 0.39
C GLN A 157 11.96 -1.30 0.21
N ILE A 158 12.73 -2.00 1.05
CA ILE A 158 12.81 -3.45 1.06
C ILE A 158 12.04 -3.97 2.27
N TRP A 159 11.07 -4.86 2.02
CA TRP A 159 10.24 -5.45 3.06
C TRP A 159 10.17 -6.97 2.90
N SER A 160 10.17 -7.70 4.02
CA SER A 160 10.09 -9.15 4.05
C SER A 160 8.72 -9.61 4.54
N VAL A 161 8.10 -10.50 3.77
CA VAL A 161 6.78 -11.07 4.06
C VAL A 161 6.85 -11.82 5.41
N PRO A 162 6.05 -11.43 6.42
CA PRO A 162 6.20 -11.96 7.78
C PRO A 162 5.55 -13.33 7.96
N VAL A 163 4.52 -13.65 7.16
CA VAL A 163 3.74 -14.89 7.26
C VAL A 163 3.38 -15.35 5.84
N THR A 164 3.39 -16.67 5.59
CA THR A 164 2.91 -17.21 4.32
C THR A 164 1.40 -17.05 4.23
N GLY A 165 0.89 -16.52 3.13
CA GLY A 165 -0.54 -16.33 2.95
C GLY A 165 -0.91 -15.62 1.65
N ARG A 166 -2.20 -15.29 1.53
CA ARG A 166 -2.70 -14.48 0.41
C ARG A 166 -2.75 -13.02 0.83
N TYR A 167 -2.21 -12.15 0.01
CA TYR A 167 -2.12 -10.72 0.25
C TYR A 167 -2.86 -9.95 -0.83
N ILE A 168 -3.67 -8.98 -0.42
CA ILE A 168 -4.20 -7.94 -1.31
C ILE A 168 -3.15 -6.83 -1.32
N ILE A 169 -2.65 -6.48 -2.49
CA ILE A 169 -1.73 -5.37 -2.69
C ILE A 169 -2.45 -4.31 -3.52
N GLU A 170 -2.59 -3.12 -2.95
CA GLU A 170 -3.05 -1.92 -3.63
C GLU A 170 -1.84 -1.02 -3.87
N ALA A 171 -1.63 -0.58 -5.12
CA ALA A 171 -0.60 0.38 -5.49
C ALA A 171 -1.24 1.60 -6.15
N SER A 172 -0.83 2.80 -5.77
CA SER A 172 -1.26 4.05 -6.41
C SER A 172 -0.05 4.81 -6.94
N GLY A 173 -0.06 5.18 -8.21
CA GLY A 173 0.93 6.07 -8.82
C GLY A 173 0.70 7.52 -8.38
N ALA A 174 1.70 8.37 -8.50
CA ALA A 174 1.59 9.77 -8.12
C ALA A 174 0.98 10.62 -9.23
N SER A 175 0.40 11.77 -8.89
CA SER A 175 -0.05 12.74 -9.89
C SER A 175 1.10 13.56 -10.47
N GLY A 176 0.93 14.06 -11.69
CA GLY A 176 1.75 15.14 -12.21
C GLY A 176 1.47 16.47 -11.49
N ALA A 177 2.44 17.37 -11.56
CA ALA A 177 2.25 18.75 -11.15
C ALA A 177 1.36 19.49 -12.15
N ASN A 178 0.65 20.49 -11.65
CA ASN A 178 -0.05 21.43 -12.51
C ASN A 178 0.96 22.37 -13.18
N GLY A 179 0.67 22.80 -14.40
CA GLY A 179 1.38 23.85 -15.10
C GLY A 179 0.66 25.20 -14.99
N THR A 180 1.40 26.30 -15.11
CA THR A 180 0.91 27.68 -15.02
C THR A 180 1.78 28.68 -15.80
N ASP A 181 1.49 29.98 -15.66
CA ASP A 181 2.26 31.11 -16.19
C ASP A 181 2.64 32.12 -15.08
N LEU A 182 3.44 33.16 -15.42
CA LEU A 182 3.87 34.21 -14.47
C LEU A 182 2.73 34.87 -13.71
N ASN A 183 1.61 35.09 -14.39
CA ASN A 183 0.45 35.79 -13.83
C ASN A 183 -0.49 34.84 -13.08
N GLN A 184 -0.15 33.54 -13.01
CA GLN A 184 -0.96 32.45 -12.47
C GLN A 184 -2.39 32.45 -12.99
N SER A 185 -2.56 32.96 -14.21
CA SER A 185 -3.86 33.43 -14.68
C SER A 185 -4.77 32.27 -15.07
N LYS A 186 -4.17 31.14 -15.48
CA LYS A 186 -4.86 29.86 -15.75
C LYS A 186 -3.92 28.68 -15.51
N TRP A 187 -4.47 27.63 -14.90
CA TRP A 187 -3.75 26.38 -14.62
C TRP A 187 -4.04 25.33 -15.69
N ARG A 188 -3.03 24.49 -15.98
CA ARG A 188 -3.21 23.18 -16.62
C ARG A 188 -3.03 22.10 -15.58
N ILE A 189 -3.97 21.19 -15.51
CA ILE A 189 -4.01 20.20 -14.44
C ILE A 189 -3.04 19.08 -14.79
N GLY A 190 -2.20 18.70 -13.83
CA GLY A 190 -1.39 17.49 -13.95
C GLY A 190 -2.29 16.26 -13.85
N GLY A 191 -2.03 15.26 -14.69
CA GLY A 191 -2.75 14.01 -14.68
C GLY A 191 -2.68 13.33 -13.32
N LEU A 192 -3.77 12.67 -12.92
CA LEU A 192 -3.82 11.87 -11.70
C LEU A 192 -3.12 10.52 -11.92
N GLY A 193 -2.55 9.93 -10.87
CA GLY A 193 -1.96 8.60 -10.94
C GLY A 193 -3.01 7.48 -11.00
N ALA A 194 -2.62 6.32 -11.54
CA ALA A 194 -3.46 5.12 -11.56
C ALA A 194 -3.53 4.47 -10.17
N LYS A 195 -4.56 3.64 -9.94
CA LYS A 195 -4.65 2.69 -8.84
C LYS A 195 -4.76 1.28 -9.39
N MET A 196 -3.89 0.40 -8.92
CA MET A 196 -3.89 -1.02 -9.23
C MET A 196 -4.14 -1.81 -7.96
N GLU A 197 -4.89 -2.89 -8.07
CA GLU A 197 -5.16 -3.79 -6.94
C GLU A 197 -5.15 -5.23 -7.42
N GLY A 198 -4.53 -6.13 -6.67
CA GLY A 198 -4.52 -7.55 -6.99
C GLY A 198 -4.25 -8.42 -5.75
N THR A 199 -4.63 -9.69 -5.84
CA THR A 199 -4.36 -10.70 -4.81
C THR A 199 -3.21 -11.61 -5.21
N PHE A 200 -2.23 -11.76 -4.33
CA PHE A 200 -0.99 -12.50 -4.52
C PHE A 200 -0.79 -13.55 -3.44
N ALA A 201 -0.26 -14.72 -3.78
CA ALA A 201 0.20 -15.69 -2.79
C ALA A 201 1.68 -15.41 -2.50
N LEU A 202 2.01 -15.10 -1.25
CA LEU A 202 3.37 -14.78 -0.84
C LEU A 202 3.83 -15.72 0.27
N ALA A 203 5.06 -16.22 0.16
CA ALA A 203 5.68 -17.04 1.19
C ALA A 203 6.41 -16.17 2.21
N LYS A 204 6.39 -16.58 3.48
CA LYS A 204 7.19 -15.97 4.54
C LYS A 204 8.66 -15.88 4.12
N GLY A 205 9.28 -14.73 4.37
CA GLY A 205 10.68 -14.46 4.03
C GLY A 205 10.91 -13.97 2.59
N THR A 206 9.88 -14.01 1.74
CA THR A 206 9.95 -13.37 0.41
C THR A 206 10.19 -11.88 0.61
N LYS A 207 11.22 -11.35 -0.04
CA LYS A 207 11.57 -9.92 0.00
C LYS A 207 11.00 -9.21 -1.22
N LEU A 208 10.34 -8.08 -0.98
CA LEU A 208 9.79 -7.21 -2.01
C LEU A 208 10.57 -5.90 -2.07
N LYS A 209 10.80 -5.39 -3.29
CA LYS A 209 11.20 -4.00 -3.53
C LYS A 209 9.93 -3.18 -3.72
N ILE A 210 9.84 -2.08 -2.98
CA ILE A 210 8.69 -1.18 -2.97
C ILE A 210 9.20 0.25 -3.23
N LEU A 211 8.91 0.78 -4.42
CA LEU A 211 9.16 2.17 -4.76
C LEU A 211 7.82 2.91 -4.73
N ILE A 212 7.73 3.97 -3.95
CA ILE A 212 6.52 4.80 -3.89
C ILE A 212 6.73 6.05 -4.74
N GLY A 213 5.88 6.23 -5.75
CA GLY A 213 5.94 7.38 -6.64
C GLY A 213 5.72 8.70 -5.89
N GLN A 214 6.45 9.75 -6.25
CA GLN A 214 6.27 11.10 -5.72
C GLN A 214 5.52 12.00 -6.72
N GLU A 215 4.77 12.97 -6.20
CA GLU A 215 4.12 13.98 -7.04
C GLU A 215 5.16 14.74 -7.88
N GLY A 216 4.81 15.07 -9.12
CA GLY A 216 5.61 15.99 -9.92
C GLY A 216 5.72 17.38 -9.26
N HIS A 217 6.73 18.15 -9.64
CA HIS A 217 6.96 19.49 -9.08
C HIS A 217 7.04 20.55 -10.17
N CYS A 218 6.63 21.77 -9.86
CA CYS A 218 6.71 22.95 -10.72
C CYS A 218 7.44 24.07 -9.97
N THR A 219 8.42 24.72 -10.62
CA THR A 219 9.12 25.88 -10.03
C THR A 219 8.41 27.20 -10.35
N ALA A 220 8.69 28.25 -9.58
CA ALA A 220 8.14 29.59 -9.78
C ALA A 220 9.13 30.57 -10.46
N ASP A 221 10.33 30.12 -10.82
CA ASP A 221 11.43 31.03 -11.18
C ASP A 221 11.39 31.48 -12.65
N PHE A 222 10.47 30.93 -13.45
CA PHE A 222 10.42 31.14 -14.90
C PHE A 222 9.05 31.63 -15.39
N GLY A 223 9.09 32.15 -16.63
CA GLY A 223 7.95 32.70 -17.38
C GLY A 223 6.82 31.70 -17.61
N ASP A 224 7.18 30.64 -18.33
CA ASP A 224 6.34 29.47 -18.54
C ASP A 224 6.70 28.43 -17.47
N ARG A 225 5.70 27.91 -16.77
CA ARG A 225 5.90 27.06 -15.59
C ARG A 225 5.17 25.72 -15.77
N PRO A 226 5.67 24.80 -16.61
CA PRO A 226 5.05 23.49 -16.78
C PRO A 226 5.23 22.64 -15.52
N GLY A 227 4.31 21.69 -15.32
CA GLY A 227 4.44 20.67 -14.30
C GLY A 227 5.34 19.52 -14.74
N GLY A 228 6.14 19.01 -13.80
CA GLY A 228 6.76 17.69 -13.95
C GLY A 228 5.72 16.55 -13.86
N GLY A 229 6.03 15.43 -14.48
CA GLY A 229 5.24 14.20 -14.40
C GLY A 229 5.39 13.52 -13.03
N GLY A 230 4.33 12.87 -12.59
CA GLY A 230 4.32 12.07 -11.36
C GLY A 230 5.06 10.74 -11.53
N GLY A 231 5.66 10.25 -10.46
CA GLY A 231 6.33 8.96 -10.47
C GLY A 231 5.37 7.77 -10.44
N GLY A 232 5.82 6.66 -11.03
CA GLY A 232 5.18 5.36 -10.88
C GLY A 232 5.44 4.76 -9.50
N THR A 233 4.53 3.90 -9.04
CA THR A 233 4.68 3.12 -7.80
C THR A 233 4.86 1.65 -8.15
N PHE A 234 5.91 1.02 -7.63
CA PHE A 234 6.35 -0.31 -8.03
C PHE A 234 6.38 -1.25 -6.83
N VAL A 235 5.87 -2.46 -7.03
CA VAL A 235 6.07 -3.60 -6.13
C VAL A 235 6.63 -4.75 -6.96
N THR A 236 7.87 -5.12 -6.71
CA THR A 236 8.59 -6.18 -7.44
C THR A 236 9.26 -7.16 -6.47
N LEU A 237 9.68 -8.31 -6.98
CA LEU A 237 10.63 -9.18 -6.27
C LEU A 237 12.03 -8.56 -6.29
N LEU A 238 12.97 -9.13 -5.51
CA LEU A 238 14.34 -8.62 -5.45
C LEU A 238 15.09 -8.66 -6.80
N ASP A 239 14.70 -9.54 -7.71
CA ASP A 239 15.25 -9.70 -9.06
C ASP A 239 14.55 -8.80 -10.10
N ASP A 240 13.78 -7.81 -9.64
CA ASP A 240 13.04 -6.84 -10.45
C ASP A 240 11.86 -7.43 -11.24
N THR A 241 11.48 -8.69 -10.98
CA THR A 241 10.24 -9.27 -11.50
C THR A 241 9.03 -8.51 -10.96
N PRO A 242 8.21 -7.85 -11.82
CA PRO A 242 7.11 -7.02 -11.35
C PRO A 242 5.93 -7.85 -10.86
N LEU A 243 5.34 -7.46 -9.73
CA LEU A 243 4.09 -8.01 -9.23
C LEU A 243 2.92 -7.08 -9.55
N ILE A 244 3.06 -5.82 -9.17
CA ILE A 244 2.06 -4.77 -9.41
C ILE A 244 2.74 -3.41 -9.49
N ILE A 245 2.39 -2.62 -10.49
CA ILE A 245 2.94 -1.28 -10.75
C ILE A 245 1.78 -0.37 -11.12
N ALA A 246 1.70 0.80 -10.51
CA ALA A 246 0.72 1.82 -10.84
C ALA A 246 1.42 3.02 -11.49
N GLY A 247 1.00 3.38 -12.71
CA GLY A 247 1.56 4.49 -13.47
C GLY A 247 1.22 5.86 -12.86
N GLY A 248 2.17 6.78 -12.93
CA GLY A 248 2.01 8.18 -12.56
C GLY A 248 1.40 9.01 -13.69
N GLY A 249 0.79 10.14 -13.34
CA GLY A 249 0.19 11.05 -14.32
C GLY A 249 1.21 11.99 -14.99
N GLY A 250 0.90 12.43 -16.21
CA GLY A 250 1.70 13.45 -16.92
C GLY A 250 1.56 14.84 -16.28
N GLY A 251 2.57 15.69 -16.43
CA GLY A 251 2.51 17.07 -15.96
C GLY A 251 1.61 17.96 -16.82
N GLY A 252 1.01 18.98 -16.24
CA GLY A 252 0.28 20.01 -17.00
C GLY A 252 1.22 20.91 -17.78
N GLY A 253 0.87 21.30 -19.01
CA GLY A 253 1.70 22.19 -19.81
C GLY A 253 1.77 23.62 -19.26
N GLY A 254 2.87 24.33 -19.55
CA GLY A 254 3.15 25.67 -19.02
C GLY A 254 3.07 26.76 -20.09
N GLY A 255 2.55 27.94 -19.73
CA GLY A 255 2.73 29.16 -20.53
C GLY A 255 1.46 29.91 -20.94
N THR A 256 1.69 31.06 -21.59
CA THR A 256 0.64 32.04 -21.92
C THR A 256 -0.40 31.54 -22.94
N LEU A 257 -1.62 32.10 -22.91
CA LEU A 257 -2.77 31.73 -23.77
C LEU A 257 -2.53 31.63 -25.28
N LYS A 258 -1.48 32.27 -25.81
CA LYS A 258 -1.11 32.15 -27.23
C LYS A 258 -0.56 30.77 -27.59
N LYS A 259 -0.14 30.00 -26.59
CA LYS A 259 0.36 28.63 -26.72
C LYS A 259 -0.74 27.63 -26.30
N GLN A 260 -0.99 26.62 -27.12
CA GLN A 260 -2.10 25.67 -26.95
C GLN A 260 -1.67 24.46 -26.13
N TYR A 261 -1.27 24.67 -24.88
CA TYR A 261 -0.97 23.57 -23.96
C TYR A 261 -2.22 23.03 -23.28
N GLU A 262 -2.20 21.74 -22.98
CA GLU A 262 -3.33 21.01 -22.39
C GLU A 262 -2.95 20.41 -21.02
N ASP A 263 -3.95 19.81 -20.39
CA ASP A 263 -3.79 19.05 -19.16
C ASP A 263 -2.96 17.78 -19.43
N GLY A 264 -2.28 17.28 -18.40
CA GLY A 264 -1.54 16.02 -18.50
C GLY A 264 -2.48 14.82 -18.52
N ASP A 265 -2.18 13.82 -19.35
CA ASP A 265 -2.92 12.57 -19.35
C ASP A 265 -2.74 11.84 -18.00
N PRO A 266 -3.77 11.14 -17.50
CA PRO A 266 -3.67 10.38 -16.26
C PRO A 266 -2.72 9.18 -16.40
N GLY A 267 -2.26 8.63 -15.28
CA GLY A 267 -1.66 7.30 -15.23
C GLY A 267 -2.66 6.25 -15.72
N GLN A 268 -2.19 5.31 -16.53
CA GLN A 268 -3.02 4.36 -17.25
C GLN A 268 -3.22 3.07 -16.47
N ALA A 269 -4.37 2.41 -16.60
CA ALA A 269 -4.61 1.08 -16.05
C ALA A 269 -4.00 -0.05 -16.91
N THR A 270 -3.55 0.28 -18.12
CA THR A 270 -2.94 -0.63 -19.11
C THR A 270 -1.42 -0.51 -19.09
N GLU A 271 -0.72 -1.44 -19.72
CA GLU A 271 0.75 -1.52 -19.72
C GLU A 271 1.47 -0.39 -20.45
N ASN A 272 0.82 0.24 -21.41
CA ASN A 272 1.45 1.25 -22.25
C ASN A 272 1.28 2.65 -21.65
N GLY A 273 2.33 3.46 -21.76
CA GLY A 273 2.21 4.88 -21.52
C GLY A 273 1.40 5.57 -22.62
N THR A 274 0.88 6.75 -22.33
CA THR A 274 0.20 7.60 -23.32
C THR A 274 1.15 8.60 -23.96
N ARG A 275 0.70 9.22 -25.06
CA ARG A 275 1.41 10.28 -25.82
C ARG A 275 2.85 9.90 -26.17
N CYS A 276 3.04 9.06 -27.19
CA CYS A 276 4.37 8.51 -27.49
C CYS A 276 5.02 7.85 -26.25
N GLY A 277 4.18 7.24 -25.41
CA GLY A 277 4.61 6.50 -24.25
C GLY A 277 5.31 5.21 -24.64
N GLY A 278 6.13 4.72 -23.71
CA GLY A 278 6.80 3.45 -23.89
C GLY A 278 5.84 2.27 -23.86
N THR A 279 6.37 1.12 -24.24
CA THR A 279 5.70 -0.18 -24.20
C THR A 279 6.64 -1.23 -23.62
N GLY A 280 6.10 -2.28 -23.00
CA GLY A 280 6.87 -3.44 -22.56
C GLY A 280 7.96 -3.14 -21.53
N GLY A 281 7.78 -2.10 -20.69
CA GLY A 281 8.77 -1.72 -19.68
C GLY A 281 9.64 -0.52 -20.06
N ASN A 282 9.53 0.01 -21.28
CA ASN A 282 10.38 1.10 -21.76
C ASN A 282 9.84 2.49 -21.34
N GLY A 283 10.72 3.49 -21.35
CA GLY A 283 10.33 4.89 -21.13
C GLY A 283 9.66 5.52 -22.35
N GLY A 284 8.94 6.61 -22.13
CA GLY A 284 8.32 7.41 -23.18
C GLY A 284 9.29 8.35 -23.87
N GLN A 285 8.85 8.92 -24.99
CA GLN A 285 9.64 9.84 -25.82
C GLN A 285 8.86 11.13 -26.13
N PRO A 286 9.54 12.24 -26.40
CA PRO A 286 8.92 13.40 -27.03
C PRO A 286 8.77 13.18 -28.54
N CYS A 287 7.56 13.35 -29.07
CA CYS A 287 7.24 13.10 -30.48
C CYS A 287 6.49 14.26 -31.11
N ASN A 288 6.81 14.56 -32.36
CA ASN A 288 6.19 15.64 -33.11
C ASN A 288 4.72 15.31 -33.40
N ALA A 289 3.82 16.23 -33.09
CA ALA A 289 2.38 16.03 -33.27
C ALA A 289 1.96 15.78 -34.73
N ASN A 290 2.71 16.31 -35.71
CA ASN A 290 2.38 16.17 -37.13
C ASN A 290 2.93 14.87 -37.74
N THR A 291 4.12 14.46 -37.34
CA THR A 291 4.81 13.30 -37.94
C THR A 291 4.70 12.02 -37.13
N GLY A 292 4.41 12.13 -35.82
CA GLY A 292 4.42 11.01 -34.87
C GLY A 292 5.82 10.48 -34.55
N ASN A 293 6.87 11.04 -35.15
CA ASN A 293 8.25 10.61 -34.94
C ASN A 293 8.84 11.29 -33.70
N VAL A 294 9.84 10.65 -33.10
CA VAL A 294 10.63 11.23 -32.00
C VAL A 294 11.27 12.53 -32.48
N ASP A 295 11.09 13.58 -31.69
CA ASP A 295 11.55 14.93 -32.01
C ASP A 295 12.30 15.53 -30.81
N PRO A 296 13.64 15.60 -30.86
CA PRO A 296 14.46 16.08 -29.75
C PRO A 296 14.33 17.59 -29.51
N ASP A 297 13.81 18.34 -30.48
CA ASP A 297 13.60 19.78 -30.38
C ASP A 297 12.39 20.13 -29.51
N ILE A 298 11.55 19.15 -29.18
CA ILE A 298 10.51 19.29 -28.17
C ILE A 298 11.17 19.31 -26.79
N LEU A 299 11.12 20.48 -26.16
CA LEU A 299 11.66 20.71 -24.83
C LEU A 299 10.71 20.16 -23.75
N ALA A 300 10.74 18.85 -23.60
CA ALA A 300 10.15 18.09 -22.51
C ALA A 300 10.83 16.72 -22.43
N GLY A 301 10.71 16.05 -21.28
CA GLY A 301 11.17 14.67 -21.14
C GLY A 301 10.00 13.69 -21.02
N GLY A 302 10.17 12.51 -21.62
CA GLY A 302 9.33 11.35 -21.36
C GLY A 302 9.63 10.75 -19.99
N GLY A 303 8.60 10.19 -19.35
CA GLY A 303 8.76 9.41 -18.13
C GLY A 303 9.48 8.09 -18.40
N ALA A 304 10.08 7.53 -17.35
CA ALA A 304 10.75 6.25 -17.40
C ALA A 304 9.80 5.08 -17.09
N GLY A 305 10.16 3.91 -17.61
CA GLY A 305 9.47 2.65 -17.36
C GLY A 305 10.14 1.81 -16.27
N LEU A 306 9.76 0.54 -16.21
CA LEU A 306 10.40 -0.46 -15.36
C LEU A 306 11.88 -0.65 -15.75
N LYS A 307 12.16 -0.74 -17.05
CA LYS A 307 13.48 -1.11 -17.61
C LYS A 307 14.14 0.05 -18.37
N GLY A 308 13.37 0.78 -19.17
CA GLY A 308 13.89 1.87 -20.01
C GLY A 308 13.78 3.23 -19.33
N ASN A 309 14.86 4.01 -19.37
CA ASN A 309 14.85 5.41 -18.96
C ASN A 309 13.93 6.23 -19.88
N GLY A 310 13.51 7.40 -19.41
CA GLY A 310 12.76 8.34 -20.25
C GLY A 310 13.68 9.04 -21.25
N GLY A 311 13.15 9.32 -22.44
CA GLY A 311 13.89 10.07 -23.47
C GLY A 311 13.56 11.56 -23.50
N GLY A 312 14.23 12.28 -24.39
CA GLY A 312 14.04 13.71 -24.59
C GLY A 312 15.06 14.61 -23.90
N SER A 313 14.84 15.91 -24.06
CA SER A 313 15.75 16.96 -23.62
C SER A 313 15.48 17.34 -22.15
N ALA A 314 16.09 16.60 -21.23
CA ALA A 314 16.16 16.92 -19.81
C ALA A 314 17.62 17.22 -19.41
N MET A 315 17.84 18.11 -18.44
CA MET A 315 19.20 18.34 -17.89
C MET A 315 19.70 17.07 -17.21
N THR A 316 18.81 16.41 -16.47
CA THR A 316 18.99 15.04 -15.98
C THR A 316 17.79 14.22 -16.41
N GLY A 317 18.01 13.16 -17.19
CA GLY A 317 16.94 12.27 -17.65
C GLY A 317 16.27 11.50 -16.51
N SER A 318 14.99 11.18 -16.66
CA SER A 318 14.27 10.32 -15.73
C SER A 318 14.80 8.88 -15.81
N LEU A 319 15.09 8.29 -14.65
CA LEU A 319 15.66 6.95 -14.58
C LEU A 319 14.57 5.90 -14.37
N SER A 320 14.76 4.75 -15.02
CA SER A 320 13.89 3.59 -14.85
C SER A 320 13.98 3.02 -13.44
N PHE A 321 12.99 2.21 -13.06
CA PHE A 321 12.99 1.53 -11.76
C PHE A 321 14.28 0.72 -11.51
N ILE A 322 14.73 -0.07 -12.50
CA ILE A 322 15.97 -0.87 -12.35
C ILE A 322 17.23 0.01 -12.21
N ASN A 323 17.16 1.27 -12.66
CA ASN A 323 18.22 2.27 -12.53
C ASN A 323 17.98 3.21 -11.34
N GLY A 324 17.14 2.83 -10.38
CA GLY A 324 16.91 3.56 -9.13
C GLY A 324 15.70 4.49 -9.14
N GLY A 325 15.07 4.74 -10.29
CA GLY A 325 13.78 5.45 -10.37
C GLY A 325 13.84 6.97 -10.13
N THR A 326 15.01 7.59 -10.11
CA THR A 326 15.15 9.05 -9.93
C THR A 326 14.35 9.82 -10.98
N GLY A 327 13.63 10.85 -10.55
CA GLY A 327 12.87 11.73 -11.44
C GLY A 327 13.78 12.62 -12.32
N GLY A 328 13.24 13.09 -13.44
CA GLY A 328 13.96 13.98 -14.36
C GLY A 328 14.02 15.43 -13.86
N ILE A 329 15.10 16.14 -14.20
CA ILE A 329 15.35 17.52 -13.75
C ILE A 329 15.49 18.47 -14.93
N CYS A 330 14.75 19.58 -14.87
CA CYS A 330 14.87 20.72 -15.77
C CYS A 330 14.89 22.01 -14.92
N PRO A 331 15.32 23.17 -15.48
CA PRO A 331 15.31 24.44 -14.73
C PRO A 331 13.93 24.84 -14.21
N THR A 332 12.87 24.54 -14.97
CA THR A 332 11.51 25.01 -14.68
C THR A 332 10.67 24.02 -13.85
N SER A 333 11.05 22.75 -13.79
CA SER A 333 10.25 21.72 -13.13
C SER A 333 11.07 20.45 -12.87
N LYS A 334 10.54 19.59 -12.01
CA LYS A 334 11.14 18.29 -11.68
C LYS A 334 10.09 17.21 -11.73
N GLY A 335 10.45 16.07 -12.30
CA GLY A 335 9.62 14.87 -12.27
C GLY A 335 9.71 14.18 -10.91
N GLY A 336 8.64 13.49 -10.52
CA GLY A 336 8.59 12.74 -9.27
C GLY A 336 9.47 11.49 -9.29
N PHE A 337 10.06 11.15 -8.13
CA PHE A 337 10.67 9.84 -7.89
C PHE A 337 9.72 8.71 -8.28
N GLY A 338 10.22 7.66 -8.90
CA GLY A 338 9.46 6.67 -9.65
C GLY A 338 9.45 6.91 -11.15
N GLY A 339 10.42 7.66 -11.67
CA GLY A 339 10.64 7.85 -13.09
C GLY A 339 9.74 8.90 -13.75
N GLY A 340 9.12 9.81 -13.00
CA GLY A 340 8.47 10.98 -13.60
C GLY A 340 9.52 11.89 -14.23
N SER A 341 9.20 12.56 -15.34
CA SER A 341 10.12 13.48 -15.99
C SER A 341 9.78 14.94 -15.75
N CYS A 342 10.75 15.85 -15.93
CA CYS A 342 10.49 17.27 -15.95
C CYS A 342 9.77 17.70 -17.24
N GLY A 343 8.97 18.76 -17.13
CA GLY A 343 8.50 19.59 -18.23
C GLY A 343 9.37 20.84 -18.41
N PHE A 344 9.47 21.37 -19.62
CA PHE A 344 10.15 22.66 -19.87
C PHE A 344 9.26 23.65 -20.62
N VAL A 345 8.70 23.23 -21.75
CA VAL A 345 7.64 23.96 -22.46
C VAL A 345 6.31 23.20 -22.35
N ALA A 346 6.33 21.91 -22.70
CA ALA A 346 5.25 20.98 -22.38
C ALA A 346 5.48 20.37 -20.99
N GLY A 347 4.44 19.77 -20.42
CA GLY A 347 4.54 18.99 -19.18
C GLY A 347 5.45 17.77 -19.36
N GLY A 348 5.98 17.27 -18.24
CA GLY A 348 6.81 16.06 -18.24
C GLY A 348 5.98 14.77 -18.24
N GLY A 349 6.46 13.74 -18.93
CA GLY A 349 5.79 12.42 -18.93
C GLY A 349 5.82 11.74 -17.56
N GLY A 350 4.74 11.02 -17.22
CA GLY A 350 4.62 10.26 -15.97
C GLY A 350 5.42 8.95 -15.99
N GLY A 351 5.95 8.52 -14.84
CA GLY A 351 6.65 7.23 -14.70
C GLY A 351 5.69 6.04 -14.57
N GLY A 352 6.16 4.81 -14.72
CA GLY A 352 5.30 3.63 -14.57
C GLY A 352 5.93 2.32 -15.04
N TYR A 353 5.10 1.31 -15.32
CA TYR A 353 5.56 0.08 -15.97
C TYR A 353 6.18 0.43 -17.32
N SER A 354 5.46 1.19 -18.13
CA SER A 354 6.04 1.91 -19.26
C SER A 354 5.86 3.41 -19.03
N GLY A 355 6.85 4.23 -19.38
CA GLY A 355 6.77 5.66 -19.15
C GLY A 355 5.83 6.38 -20.10
N GLY A 356 5.17 7.44 -19.66
CA GLY A 356 4.41 8.35 -20.53
C GLY A 356 5.35 9.20 -21.37
N GLY A 357 5.01 9.48 -22.62
CA GLY A 357 5.83 10.35 -23.47
C GLY A 357 5.28 11.77 -23.50
N VAL A 358 5.61 12.50 -24.56
CA VAL A 358 5.05 13.82 -24.85
C VAL A 358 4.73 13.87 -26.34
N VAL A 359 3.57 14.40 -26.71
CA VAL A 359 3.25 14.72 -28.11
C VAL A 359 3.03 16.22 -28.22
N GLY A 360 3.80 16.89 -29.10
CA GLY A 360 3.74 18.34 -29.17
C GLY A 360 4.47 18.95 -30.36
N SER A 361 4.63 20.26 -30.28
CA SER A 361 5.34 21.13 -31.23
C SER A 361 6.07 22.23 -30.44
N SER A 362 6.68 23.20 -31.14
CA SER A 362 7.33 24.35 -30.49
C SER A 362 6.36 25.26 -29.72
N SER A 363 5.04 25.14 -29.92
CA SER A 363 4.01 26.02 -29.34
C SER A 363 2.81 25.31 -28.70
N SER A 364 2.82 23.97 -28.67
CA SER A 364 1.77 23.13 -28.08
C SER A 364 2.33 21.80 -27.58
N GLY A 365 1.63 21.14 -26.67
CA GLY A 365 2.05 19.81 -26.25
C GLY A 365 1.22 19.25 -25.10
N VAL A 366 1.13 17.92 -25.09
CA VAL A 366 0.40 17.13 -24.09
C VAL A 366 1.34 16.06 -23.54
N ALA A 367 1.45 16.01 -22.22
CA ALA A 367 2.25 15.01 -21.52
C ALA A 367 1.43 13.74 -21.27
N GLY A 368 2.02 12.59 -21.54
CA GLY A 368 1.44 11.29 -21.28
C GLY A 368 1.60 10.86 -19.82
N GLY A 369 0.62 10.15 -19.28
CA GLY A 369 0.78 9.35 -18.06
C GLY A 369 1.39 7.98 -18.35
N GLY A 370 2.04 7.41 -17.35
CA GLY A 370 2.69 6.11 -17.42
C GLY A 370 1.71 4.94 -17.39
N GLY A 371 2.13 3.82 -17.98
CA GLY A 371 1.45 2.52 -17.93
C GLY A 371 1.56 1.84 -16.56
N SER A 372 0.67 0.89 -16.31
CA SER A 372 0.59 0.06 -15.10
C SER A 372 0.77 -1.42 -15.42
N TYR A 373 0.99 -2.25 -14.40
CA TYR A 373 1.14 -3.69 -14.54
C TYR A 373 0.51 -4.40 -13.35
N ASN A 374 -0.11 -5.56 -13.56
CA ASN A 374 -0.70 -6.35 -12.48
C ASN A 374 -0.85 -7.82 -12.88
N ILE A 375 -0.15 -8.73 -12.21
CA ILE A 375 -0.30 -10.19 -12.39
C ILE A 375 -1.14 -10.84 -11.28
N GLY A 376 -1.65 -10.04 -10.35
CA GLY A 376 -2.50 -10.50 -9.27
C GLY A 376 -3.85 -11.02 -9.78
N THR A 377 -4.49 -11.85 -8.98
CA THR A 377 -5.88 -12.29 -9.20
C THR A 377 -6.88 -11.28 -8.59
N ASN A 378 -8.15 -11.30 -9.00
CA ASN A 378 -9.20 -10.38 -8.51
C ASN A 378 -8.82 -8.90 -8.69
N GLN A 379 -8.43 -8.53 -9.91
CA GLN A 379 -7.91 -7.18 -10.16
C GLN A 379 -8.99 -6.10 -10.10
N GLN A 380 -8.65 -4.96 -9.51
CA GLN A 380 -9.47 -3.74 -9.51
C GLN A 380 -8.60 -2.55 -9.95
N ASN A 381 -8.39 -2.44 -11.25
CA ASN A 381 -7.50 -1.44 -11.85
C ASN A 381 -8.29 -0.21 -12.31
N LYS A 382 -7.80 0.99 -11.99
CA LYS A 382 -8.43 2.27 -12.34
C LYS A 382 -7.37 3.27 -12.78
N ALA A 383 -7.55 3.86 -13.95
CA ALA A 383 -6.73 4.96 -14.43
C ALA A 383 -7.12 6.27 -13.73
N GLY A 384 -6.16 7.16 -13.48
CA GLY A 384 -6.41 8.55 -13.10
C GLY A 384 -7.26 8.80 -11.86
N VAL A 385 -6.93 8.19 -10.72
CA VAL A 385 -7.71 8.33 -9.47
C VAL A 385 -6.94 8.88 -8.29
N ASN A 386 -5.60 8.88 -8.32
CA ASN A 386 -4.78 9.31 -7.19
C ASN A 386 -4.19 10.71 -7.42
N LYS A 387 -4.52 11.65 -6.53
CA LYS A 387 -3.89 12.98 -6.45
C LYS A 387 -2.86 12.99 -5.32
N GLY A 388 -1.72 13.63 -5.56
CA GLY A 388 -0.58 13.68 -4.65
C GLY A 388 0.36 12.49 -4.85
N ASP A 389 1.13 12.20 -3.80
CA ASP A 389 2.05 11.08 -3.75
C ASP A 389 1.36 9.72 -3.93
N GLY A 390 2.14 8.75 -4.39
CA GLY A 390 1.76 7.35 -4.44
C GLY A 390 1.65 6.72 -3.05
N LYS A 391 1.20 5.48 -3.04
CA LYS A 391 1.13 4.64 -1.83
C LYS A 391 1.07 3.17 -2.20
N VAL A 392 1.53 2.32 -1.29
CA VAL A 392 1.27 0.87 -1.35
C VAL A 392 0.63 0.41 -0.06
N ILE A 393 -0.43 -0.37 -0.17
CA ILE A 393 -1.11 -1.00 0.96
C ILE A 393 -1.06 -2.51 0.74
N ILE A 394 -0.47 -3.24 1.67
CA ILE A 394 -0.41 -4.70 1.66
C ILE A 394 -1.25 -5.21 2.84
N THR A 395 -2.25 -6.02 2.55
CA THR A 395 -3.18 -6.57 3.54
C THR A 395 -3.19 -8.09 3.47
N LEU A 396 -2.86 -8.78 4.58
CA LEU A 396 -3.04 -10.23 4.68
C LEU A 396 -4.54 -10.56 4.68
N LYS A 397 -4.94 -11.46 3.78
CA LYS A 397 -6.29 -12.02 3.73
C LYS A 397 -6.34 -13.25 4.64
N ASN A 398 -7.21 -13.20 5.65
CA ASN A 398 -7.47 -14.33 6.55
C ASN A 398 -8.35 -15.39 5.88
#